data_AF-A0A959GMB2-F1
#
_entry.id   AF-A0A959GMB2-F1
#
_cell.length_a   1.000
_cell.length_b   1.000
_cell.length_c   1.000
_cell.angle_alpha   90.00
_cell.angle_beta   90.00
_cell.angle_gamma   90.00
#
_symmetry.space_group_name_H-M   'P 1'
#
loop_
_entity.id
_entity.type
_entity.pdbx_description
1 polymer ?
#
loop_
_entity_poly.entity_id
_entity_poly.type
_entity_poly.pdbx_seq_one_letter_code
_entity_poly.pdbx_strand_id
1 'polypeptide(L)'
;MIKNLLLALALIGLSGFTFFKGHWNGPKAPAAPPVFYAKNGQPNWLKPLEGIQLSSADVLRKHASELGLGSLDELRHYRTLSDGLGIVHHRYQLYHRNVKVQDAEVFIHEKNGIVESLNGHWPRGLDVEVQPAITADEALALALAYMPASTYMWEVEAAEQMLQKVNRNKKATFFPEAELVLIDPSLQQTAEDYRLSYTLTIHTKAPVEERKQLFIDAYTGELLLKLEQLFDTGHSGTAETKYSGAREIMTDSVAANRFRLIETGRGGGIETYDLNTSSNENNRQDFIDDDNYWNNVNAQQDEAATDAHWGAEMTFDYFDQVHNYTGIDGENMPLISYVHYSSNWVNAQWTGGW
;
A
#
# COMPACT_ATOMS: atom_id res chain seq x y z
N MET A 1 62.80 24.14 50.00
CA MET A 1 61.67 24.96 50.47
C MET A 1 61.43 26.08 49.45
N ILE A 2 60.18 26.40 49.12
CA ILE A 2 59.57 27.76 49.12
C ILE A 2 60.61 28.91 49.13
N LYS A 3 60.73 29.90 48.23
CA LYS A 3 59.94 30.53 47.15
C LYS A 3 60.97 31.23 46.19
N ASN A 4 60.71 32.01 45.13
CA ASN A 4 59.54 32.63 44.47
C ASN A 4 59.94 32.97 43.00
N LEU A 5 59.01 33.32 42.10
CA LEU A 5 59.31 34.22 40.95
C LEU A 5 58.10 35.11 40.62
N LEU A 6 58.36 36.33 40.18
CA LEU A 6 57.39 37.44 40.07
C LEU A 6 56.93 37.71 38.62
N LEU A 7 55.94 38.61 38.49
CA LEU A 7 54.99 38.70 37.39
C LEU A 7 55.33 39.82 36.37
N ALA A 8 55.01 39.53 35.09
CA ALA A 8 54.56 40.43 33.99
C ALA A 8 55.22 41.80 33.71
N LEU A 9 55.56 42.04 32.43
CA LEU A 9 54.86 43.03 31.57
C LEU A 9 55.41 43.07 30.12
N ALA A 10 54.52 43.04 29.12
CA ALA A 10 54.54 43.87 27.90
C ALA A 10 53.39 43.50 26.95
N LEU A 11 52.55 44.47 26.57
CA LEU A 11 51.66 44.35 25.42
C LEU A 11 52.44 44.66 24.13
N ILE A 12 52.20 43.91 23.06
CA ILE A 12 52.23 44.42 21.68
C ILE A 12 51.03 43.82 20.95
N GLY A 13 50.17 44.66 20.39
CA GLY A 13 49.12 44.23 19.46
C GLY A 13 49.60 44.37 18.01
N LEU A 14 49.21 43.43 17.15
CA LEU A 14 49.26 43.64 15.70
C LEU A 14 47.96 43.18 15.02
N SER A 15 47.44 44.12 14.23
CA SER A 15 46.52 44.03 13.11
C SER A 15 46.22 42.65 12.51
N GLY A 16 44.95 42.44 12.19
CA GLY A 16 44.42 41.20 11.64
C GLY A 16 45.04 40.72 10.33
N PHE A 17 44.98 39.40 10.16
CA PHE A 17 45.02 38.71 8.88
C PHE A 17 43.78 37.84 8.77
N THR A 18 42.95 38.09 7.74
CA THR A 18 41.81 37.24 7.40
C THR A 18 42.32 35.90 6.86
N PHE A 19 42.21 34.84 7.66
CA PHE A 19 42.44 33.48 7.18
C PHE A 19 41.32 33.08 6.21
N PHE A 20 41.68 32.88 4.94
CA PHE A 20 40.87 32.07 4.02
C PHE A 20 40.72 30.67 4.62
N LYS A 21 39.51 30.32 5.08
CA LYS A 21 39.14 28.92 5.35
C LYS A 21 38.91 28.18 4.02
N GLY A 22 40.00 27.94 3.29
CA GLY A 22 40.03 26.91 2.27
C GLY A 22 39.69 25.58 2.94
N HIS A 23 38.58 24.96 2.56
CA HIS A 23 38.22 23.63 3.08
C HIS A 23 39.22 22.64 2.51
N TRP A 24 40.09 22.12 3.39
CA TRP A 24 41.06 21.10 3.01
C TRP A 24 40.33 19.76 2.85
N ASN A 25 39.86 19.50 1.64
CA ASN A 25 39.34 18.18 1.23
C ASN A 25 40.53 17.21 1.09
N GLY A 26 41.07 16.79 2.24
CA GLY A 26 41.92 15.61 2.30
C GLY A 26 41.18 14.38 1.76
N PRO A 27 41.90 13.31 1.38
CA PRO A 27 41.26 12.08 0.93
C PRO A 27 40.27 11.61 2.01
N LYS A 28 38.99 11.47 1.64
CA LYS A 28 38.00 10.80 2.50
C LYS A 28 38.59 9.46 2.91
N ALA A 29 38.52 9.12 4.19
CA ALA A 29 38.91 7.79 4.67
C ALA A 29 38.19 6.74 3.80
N PRO A 30 38.87 5.64 3.41
CA PRO A 30 38.24 4.60 2.62
C PRO A 30 36.98 4.13 3.35
N ALA A 31 35.87 4.02 2.61
CA ALA A 31 34.64 3.49 3.17
C ALA A 31 34.91 2.11 3.78
N ALA A 32 34.27 1.80 4.91
CA ALA A 32 34.32 0.46 5.46
C ALA A 32 33.85 -0.56 4.40
N PRO A 33 34.46 -1.76 4.34
CA PRO A 33 33.97 -2.78 3.42
C PRO A 33 32.51 -3.10 3.74
N PRO A 34 31.64 -3.28 2.72
CA PRO A 34 30.23 -3.56 2.95
C PRO A 34 30.08 -4.87 3.70
N VAL A 35 29.09 -4.95 4.60
CA VAL A 35 28.74 -6.18 5.33
C VAL A 35 27.54 -6.90 4.72
N PHE A 36 26.81 -6.25 3.81
CA PHE A 36 25.65 -6.81 3.11
C PHE A 36 25.87 -6.96 1.60
N TYR A 37 25.13 -7.87 0.98
CA TYR A 37 24.98 -7.97 -0.47
C TYR A 37 23.50 -8.11 -0.87
N ALA A 38 23.17 -7.62 -2.08
CA ALA A 38 21.84 -7.75 -2.67
C ALA A 38 21.62 -9.19 -3.18
N LYS A 39 20.67 -9.91 -2.57
CA LYS A 39 20.28 -11.27 -2.98
C LYS A 39 19.62 -11.20 -4.36
N ASN A 40 20.10 -11.99 -5.31
CA ASN A 40 19.57 -12.05 -6.69
C ASN A 40 19.51 -10.67 -7.40
N GLY A 41 20.37 -9.71 -7.02
CA GLY A 41 20.36 -8.35 -7.56
C GLY A 41 19.21 -7.46 -7.08
N GLN A 42 18.36 -7.94 -6.16
CA GLN A 42 17.24 -7.17 -5.60
C GLN A 42 17.77 -6.19 -4.53
N PRO A 43 17.71 -4.86 -4.75
CA PRO A 43 18.36 -3.89 -3.86
C PRO A 43 17.73 -3.83 -2.46
N ASN A 44 16.45 -4.19 -2.35
CA ASN A 44 15.71 -4.26 -1.10
C ASN A 44 15.61 -5.70 -0.55
N TRP A 45 16.47 -6.63 -1.00
CA TRP A 45 16.68 -7.92 -0.35
C TRP A 45 18.16 -8.10 -0.03
N LEU A 46 18.53 -7.83 1.22
CA LEU A 46 19.92 -7.88 1.68
C LEU A 46 20.20 -9.16 2.47
N LYS A 47 21.43 -9.67 2.36
CA LYS A 47 21.97 -10.72 3.24
C LYS A 47 23.34 -10.30 3.75
N PRO A 48 23.72 -10.63 5.01
CA PRO A 48 25.10 -10.49 5.45
C PRO A 48 26.04 -11.31 4.57
N LEU A 49 27.26 -10.82 4.36
CA LEU A 49 28.32 -11.59 3.72
C LEU A 49 28.68 -12.82 4.56
N GLU A 50 29.25 -13.85 3.90
CA GLU A 50 29.66 -15.08 4.58
C GLU A 50 30.65 -14.81 5.73
N GLY A 51 30.39 -15.41 6.89
CA GLY A 51 31.18 -15.20 8.11
C GLY A 51 30.83 -13.94 8.93
N ILE A 52 30.01 -13.03 8.40
CA ILE A 52 29.50 -11.88 9.16
C ILE A 52 28.38 -12.35 10.11
N GLN A 53 28.54 -12.06 11.40
CA GLN A 53 27.51 -12.27 12.42
C GLN A 53 27.13 -10.91 13.01
N LEU A 54 25.85 -10.54 12.87
CA LEU A 54 25.27 -9.29 13.35
C LEU A 54 23.99 -9.61 14.11
N SER A 55 23.73 -8.93 15.23
CA SER A 55 22.37 -8.85 15.78
C SER A 55 21.56 -7.81 15.01
N SER A 56 20.24 -7.88 15.06
CA SER A 56 19.35 -6.81 14.55
C SER A 56 19.71 -5.42 15.10
N ALA A 57 20.17 -5.34 16.34
CA ALA A 57 20.63 -4.10 16.95
C ALA A 57 21.98 -3.59 16.40
N ASP A 58 22.88 -4.48 15.94
CA ASP A 58 24.13 -4.08 15.30
C ASP A 58 23.88 -3.44 13.94
N VAL A 59 22.95 -3.98 13.15
CA VAL A 59 22.53 -3.41 11.85
C VAL A 59 22.20 -1.93 12.03
N LEU A 60 21.28 -1.61 12.94
CA LEU A 60 20.77 -0.25 13.12
C LEU A 60 21.83 0.71 13.68
N ARG A 61 22.66 0.25 14.63
CA ARG A 61 23.64 1.13 15.30
C ARG A 61 24.94 1.33 14.52
N LYS A 62 25.33 0.38 13.66
CA LYS A 62 26.64 0.36 13.00
C LYS A 62 26.57 0.40 11.47
N HIS A 63 25.46 -0.04 10.87
CA HIS A 63 25.35 -0.26 9.43
C HIS A 63 24.14 0.45 8.78
N ALA A 64 23.48 1.38 9.48
CA ALA A 64 22.37 2.18 8.92
C ALA A 64 22.75 2.90 7.60
N SER A 65 23.98 3.41 7.51
CA SER A 65 24.48 4.04 6.27
C SER A 65 24.62 3.05 5.09
N GLU A 66 24.82 1.75 5.34
CA GLU A 66 24.84 0.73 4.29
C GLU A 66 23.42 0.38 3.80
N LEU A 67 22.40 0.64 4.61
CA LEU A 67 21.00 0.59 4.17
C LEU A 67 20.61 1.81 3.32
N GLY A 68 21.49 2.82 3.21
CA GLY A 68 21.24 4.08 2.51
C GLY A 68 20.54 5.15 3.35
N LEU A 69 20.55 5.00 4.68
CA LEU A 69 19.96 5.94 5.63
C LEU A 69 20.95 7.07 5.96
N GLY A 70 20.48 8.32 5.88
CA GLY A 70 21.20 9.52 6.28
C GLY A 70 21.14 9.78 7.79
N SER A 71 21.82 10.83 8.26
CA SER A 71 21.82 11.23 9.68
C SER A 71 20.50 11.82 10.17
N LEU A 72 19.52 12.00 9.28
CA LEU A 72 18.18 12.50 9.55
C LEU A 72 17.13 11.38 9.55
N ASP A 73 17.53 10.16 9.19
CA ASP A 73 16.67 8.99 9.07
C ASP A 73 16.74 8.14 10.35
N GLU A 74 15.59 7.58 10.76
CA GLU A 74 15.48 6.69 11.91
C GLU A 74 14.56 5.51 11.58
N LEU A 75 15.03 4.29 11.84
CA LEU A 75 14.21 3.08 11.80
C LEU A 75 13.68 2.77 13.21
N ARG A 76 12.37 2.97 13.41
CA ARG A 76 11.72 2.73 14.71
C ARG A 76 11.08 1.36 14.75
N HIS A 77 11.49 0.54 15.71
CA HIS A 77 10.89 -0.78 15.97
C HIS A 77 9.44 -0.61 16.39
N TYR A 78 8.53 -1.39 15.79
CA TYR A 78 7.12 -1.41 16.21
C TYR A 78 6.55 -2.82 16.40
N ARG A 79 7.19 -3.87 15.86
CA ARG A 79 6.69 -5.25 15.98
C ARG A 79 7.79 -6.29 15.92
N THR A 80 7.66 -7.33 16.74
CA THR A 80 8.42 -8.58 16.62
C THR A 80 7.45 -9.74 16.45
N LEU A 81 7.77 -10.67 15.57
CA LEU A 81 7.04 -11.92 15.35
C LEU A 81 8.04 -13.08 15.35
N SER A 82 7.65 -14.26 15.82
CA SER A 82 8.44 -15.48 15.69
C SER A 82 7.65 -16.50 14.87
N ASP A 83 8.31 -17.18 13.93
CA ASP A 83 7.69 -18.22 13.12
C ASP A 83 7.98 -19.64 13.64
N GLY A 84 7.33 -20.64 13.03
CA GLY A 84 7.52 -22.06 13.36
C GLY A 84 8.89 -22.63 12.96
N LEU A 85 9.73 -21.86 12.26
CA LEU A 85 11.09 -22.24 11.85
C LEU A 85 12.15 -21.67 12.81
N GLY A 86 11.73 -20.95 13.86
CA GLY A 86 12.59 -20.30 14.84
C GLY A 86 13.26 -19.03 14.32
N ILE A 87 12.70 -18.40 13.27
CA ILE A 87 13.13 -17.07 12.80
C ILE A 87 12.31 -16.01 13.54
N VAL A 88 13.01 -14.98 14.00
CA VAL A 88 12.45 -13.78 14.62
C VAL A 88 12.46 -12.65 13.60
N HIS A 89 11.28 -12.13 13.31
CA HIS A 89 11.02 -11.07 12.34
C HIS A 89 10.83 -9.76 13.10
N HIS A 90 11.78 -8.84 12.98
CA HIS A 90 11.68 -7.50 13.55
C HIS A 90 11.24 -6.52 12.46
N ARG A 91 10.16 -5.77 12.69
CA ARG A 91 9.67 -4.75 11.76
C ARG A 91 9.94 -3.35 12.26
N TYR A 92 10.40 -2.50 11.35
CA TYR A 92 10.78 -1.12 11.58
C TYR A 92 10.09 -0.20 10.58
N GLN A 93 9.52 0.89 11.09
CA GLN A 93 8.97 1.98 10.30
C GLN A 93 10.06 3.03 10.09
N LEU A 94 10.25 3.51 8.85
CA LEU A 94 11.16 4.62 8.57
C LEU A 94 10.53 5.98 8.94
N TYR A 95 11.34 6.83 9.54
CA TYR A 95 11.08 8.25 9.78
C TYR A 95 12.22 9.08 9.20
N HIS A 96 11.93 10.19 8.55
CA HIS A 96 12.90 11.21 8.15
C HIS A 96 12.58 12.50 8.91
N ARG A 97 13.58 13.08 9.60
CA ARG A 97 13.43 14.27 10.45
C ARG A 97 12.25 14.15 11.45
N ASN A 98 12.06 12.96 12.04
CA ASN A 98 10.96 12.60 12.94
C ASN A 98 9.55 12.54 12.30
N VAL A 99 9.40 12.70 10.99
CA VAL A 99 8.14 12.50 10.25
C VAL A 99 8.10 11.10 9.65
N LYS A 100 6.96 10.41 9.75
CA LYS A 100 6.77 9.04 9.24
C LYS A 100 6.87 9.03 7.71
N VAL A 101 7.70 8.15 7.16
CA VAL A 101 7.75 7.92 5.71
C VAL A 101 6.72 6.83 5.38
N GLN A 102 5.61 7.23 4.76
CA GLN A 102 4.47 6.36 4.49
C GLN A 102 4.90 5.15 3.63
N ASP A 103 4.45 3.96 4.03
CA ASP A 103 4.72 2.66 3.40
C ASP A 103 6.22 2.29 3.24
N ALA A 104 7.11 2.99 3.95
CA ALA A 104 8.54 2.68 4.02
C ALA A 104 8.88 1.86 5.28
N GLU A 105 9.01 0.55 5.10
CA GLU A 105 9.30 -0.42 6.16
C GLU A 105 10.57 -1.24 5.90
N VAL A 106 11.30 -1.55 6.97
CA VAL A 106 12.43 -2.49 6.96
C VAL A 106 12.12 -3.67 7.88
N PHE A 107 12.31 -4.88 7.37
CA PHE A 107 12.18 -6.13 8.09
C PHE A 107 13.56 -6.77 8.27
N ILE A 108 13.89 -7.15 9.49
CA ILE A 108 15.13 -7.87 9.82
C ILE A 108 14.76 -9.27 10.30
N HIS A 109 15.31 -10.28 9.63
CA HIS A 109 15.13 -11.70 9.96
C HIS A 109 16.31 -12.19 10.76
N GLU A 110 16.09 -12.60 12.00
CA GLU A 110 17.12 -13.03 12.94
C GLU A 110 16.87 -14.49 13.37
N LYS A 111 17.90 -15.33 13.42
CA LYS A 111 17.83 -16.70 13.92
C LYS A 111 18.98 -16.93 14.91
N ASN A 112 18.65 -17.43 16.10
CA ASN A 112 19.62 -17.66 17.19
C ASN A 112 20.49 -16.43 17.54
N GLY A 113 19.94 -15.20 17.42
CA GLY A 113 20.68 -13.96 17.68
C GLY A 113 21.48 -13.41 16.48
N ILE A 114 21.41 -14.06 15.32
CA ILE A 114 22.18 -13.72 14.11
C ILE A 114 21.23 -13.35 12.97
N VAL A 115 21.46 -12.22 12.32
CA VAL A 115 20.69 -11.79 11.14
C VAL A 115 20.94 -12.73 9.97
N GLU A 116 19.86 -13.24 9.38
CA GLU A 116 19.85 -14.13 8.22
C GLU A 116 19.60 -13.36 6.92
N SER A 117 18.75 -12.32 6.96
CA SER A 117 18.47 -11.43 5.84
C SER A 117 17.69 -10.19 6.28
N LEU A 118 17.63 -9.20 5.42
CA LEU A 118 16.77 -8.02 5.54
C LEU A 118 15.97 -7.85 4.25
N ASN A 119 14.73 -7.39 4.37
CA ASN A 119 13.93 -6.97 3.21
C ASN A 119 12.93 -5.88 3.59
N GLY A 120 12.15 -5.41 2.64
CA GLY A 120 11.12 -4.39 2.84
C GLY A 120 11.04 -3.46 1.63
N HIS A 121 10.56 -2.25 1.85
CA HIS A 121 10.64 -1.16 0.88
C HIS A 121 10.98 0.12 1.62
N TRP A 122 12.02 0.83 1.20
CA TRP A 122 12.38 2.11 1.77
C TRP A 122 13.17 2.95 0.75
N PRO A 123 12.89 4.27 0.66
CA PRO A 123 13.72 5.19 -0.13
C PRO A 123 15.11 5.34 0.51
N ARG A 124 16.06 5.82 -0.29
CA ARG A 124 17.44 6.11 0.15
C ARG A 124 17.79 7.52 -0.29
N GLY A 125 18.46 8.29 0.57
CA GLY A 125 18.83 9.66 0.26
C GLY A 125 17.66 10.64 0.25
N LEU A 126 16.67 10.46 1.13
CA LEU A 126 15.63 11.48 1.37
C LEU A 126 16.28 12.81 1.78
N ASP A 127 15.85 13.90 1.16
CA ASP A 127 16.20 15.27 1.52
C ASP A 127 14.98 16.19 1.42
N VAL A 128 13.96 15.88 2.24
CA VAL A 128 12.68 16.60 2.25
C VAL A 128 12.57 17.42 3.53
N GLU A 129 12.31 18.72 3.41
CA GLU A 129 12.02 19.56 4.57
C GLU A 129 10.64 19.24 5.15
N VAL A 130 10.55 19.30 6.49
CA VAL A 130 9.37 18.83 7.27
C VAL A 130 8.67 19.96 8.03
N GLN A 131 8.69 21.17 7.48
CA GLN A 131 8.05 22.35 8.07
C GLN A 131 6.78 22.69 7.27
N PRO A 132 5.59 22.24 7.69
CA PRO A 132 4.37 22.46 6.92
C PRO A 132 4.00 23.95 6.88
N ALA A 133 3.50 24.42 5.74
CA ALA A 133 2.98 25.78 5.59
C ALA A 133 1.49 25.89 5.94
N ILE A 134 0.74 24.77 5.88
CA ILE A 134 -0.66 24.68 6.33
C ILE A 134 -0.76 23.91 7.65
N THR A 135 -1.84 24.15 8.38
CA THR A 135 -2.19 23.45 9.62
C THR A 135 -2.96 22.15 9.35
N ALA A 136 -3.02 21.29 10.37
CA ALA A 136 -3.86 20.09 10.38
C ALA A 136 -5.35 20.41 10.12
N ASP A 137 -5.87 21.51 10.69
CA ASP A 137 -7.27 21.92 10.54
C ASP A 137 -7.57 22.41 9.11
N GLU A 138 -6.62 23.10 8.46
CA GLU A 138 -6.73 23.49 7.05
C GLU A 138 -6.69 22.27 6.12
N ALA A 139 -5.79 21.30 6.38
CA ALA A 139 -5.73 20.05 5.64
C ALA A 139 -7.01 19.22 5.81
N LEU A 140 -7.62 19.20 7.00
CA LEU A 140 -8.92 18.59 7.24
C LEU A 140 -10.03 19.29 6.44
N ALA A 141 -10.11 20.62 6.48
CA ALA A 141 -11.10 21.37 5.72
C ALA A 141 -11.01 21.11 4.21
N LEU A 142 -9.78 20.99 3.68
CA LEU A 142 -9.51 20.61 2.29
C LEU A 142 -9.95 19.16 2.01
N ALA A 143 -9.61 18.20 2.87
CA ALA A 143 -10.01 16.80 2.72
C ALA A 143 -11.53 16.61 2.69
N LEU A 144 -12.28 17.34 3.54
CA LEU A 144 -13.75 17.35 3.52
C LEU A 144 -14.32 17.97 2.24
N ALA A 145 -13.65 18.97 1.66
CA ALA A 145 -14.03 19.54 0.36
C ALA A 145 -13.80 18.57 -0.82
N TYR A 146 -12.81 17.68 -0.72
CA TYR A 146 -12.56 16.60 -1.70
C TYR A 146 -13.48 15.37 -1.54
N MET A 147 -14.17 15.25 -0.41
CA MET A 147 -15.15 14.19 -0.12
C MET A 147 -16.44 14.73 0.50
N PRO A 148 -17.22 15.54 -0.26
CA PRO A 148 -18.44 16.14 0.25
C PRO A 148 -19.52 15.08 0.50
N ALA A 149 -19.99 14.99 1.75
CA ALA A 149 -21.06 14.11 2.17
C ALA A 149 -22.22 14.88 2.83
N SER A 150 -23.42 14.30 2.80
CA SER A 150 -24.56 14.78 3.61
C SER A 150 -24.59 14.16 5.01
N THR A 151 -23.85 13.07 5.21
CA THR A 151 -23.59 12.48 6.53
C THR A 151 -22.27 11.74 6.49
N TYR A 152 -21.41 11.98 7.47
CA TYR A 152 -20.15 11.27 7.69
C TYR A 152 -20.28 10.22 8.81
N MET A 153 -19.39 9.22 8.84
CA MET A 153 -19.54 8.10 9.76
C MET A 153 -19.42 8.49 11.25
N TRP A 154 -18.66 9.54 11.57
CA TRP A 154 -18.55 10.05 12.95
C TRP A 154 -19.82 10.77 13.45
N GLU A 155 -20.73 11.13 12.54
CA GLU A 155 -22.04 11.71 12.88
C GLU A 155 -23.07 10.62 13.22
N VAL A 156 -22.75 9.35 12.92
CA VAL A 156 -23.60 8.19 13.21
C VAL A 156 -23.27 7.65 14.60
N GLU A 157 -24.00 8.10 15.62
CA GLU A 157 -23.76 7.74 17.03
C GLU A 157 -23.66 6.21 17.27
N ALA A 158 -24.50 5.41 16.60
CA ALA A 158 -24.46 3.96 16.71
C ALA A 158 -23.16 3.33 16.15
N ALA A 159 -22.57 3.93 15.10
CA ALA A 159 -21.30 3.49 14.54
C ALA A 159 -20.14 3.85 15.48
N GLU A 160 -20.11 5.08 15.99
CA GLU A 160 -19.17 5.54 17.03
C GLU A 160 -19.16 4.61 18.25
N GLN A 161 -20.33 4.31 18.81
CA GLN A 161 -20.46 3.38 19.95
C GLN A 161 -19.95 1.97 19.61
N MET A 162 -20.19 1.48 18.39
CA MET A 162 -19.70 0.17 17.93
C MET A 162 -18.18 0.16 17.76
N LEU A 163 -17.59 1.19 17.16
CA LEU A 163 -16.14 1.33 16.98
C LEU A 163 -15.42 1.32 18.33
N GLN A 164 -15.92 2.09 19.29
CA GLN A 164 -15.38 2.15 20.66
C GLN A 164 -15.45 0.80 21.37
N LYS A 165 -16.53 0.04 21.15
CA LYS A 165 -16.72 -1.32 21.69
C LYS A 165 -15.78 -2.35 21.06
N VAL A 166 -15.66 -2.37 19.73
CA VAL A 166 -14.82 -3.31 18.97
C VAL A 166 -13.34 -3.07 19.27
N ASN A 167 -12.89 -1.82 19.19
CA ASN A 167 -11.50 -1.43 19.48
C ASN A 167 -11.17 -1.42 20.98
N ARG A 168 -12.16 -1.68 21.85
CA ARG A 168 -12.06 -1.60 23.33
C ARG A 168 -11.48 -0.26 23.83
N ASN A 169 -11.73 0.82 23.08
CA ASN A 169 -11.18 2.14 23.31
C ASN A 169 -12.31 3.18 23.28
N LYS A 170 -12.65 3.75 24.45
CA LYS A 170 -13.68 4.79 24.60
C LYS A 170 -13.36 6.13 23.92
N LYS A 171 -12.16 6.30 23.36
CA LYS A 171 -11.75 7.47 22.58
C LYS A 171 -11.64 7.18 21.07
N ALA A 172 -11.92 5.95 20.63
CA ALA A 172 -11.95 5.66 19.20
C ALA A 172 -13.10 6.43 18.56
N THR A 173 -12.85 7.02 17.39
CA THR A 173 -13.82 7.77 16.62
C THR A 173 -13.52 7.60 15.12
N PHE A 174 -14.54 7.78 14.29
CA PHE A 174 -14.39 7.94 12.84
C PHE A 174 -14.00 9.36 12.45
N PHE A 175 -13.96 10.32 13.40
CA PHE A 175 -13.56 11.69 13.10
C PHE A 175 -12.09 11.69 12.65
N PRO A 176 -11.79 12.25 11.47
CA PRO A 176 -10.46 12.21 10.88
C PRO A 176 -9.41 12.95 11.73
N GLU A 177 -8.33 12.26 12.07
CA GLU A 177 -7.11 12.85 12.62
C GLU A 177 -6.13 13.10 11.47
N ALA A 178 -5.52 14.29 11.43
CA ALA A 178 -4.52 14.62 10.41
C ALA A 178 -3.11 14.29 10.89
N GLU A 179 -2.50 13.27 10.29
CA GLU A 179 -1.13 12.87 10.59
C GLU A 179 -0.16 13.45 9.55
N LEU A 180 0.89 14.15 9.99
CA LEU A 180 1.95 14.62 9.10
C LEU A 180 2.87 13.47 8.70
N VAL A 181 3.01 13.23 7.40
CA VAL A 181 3.77 12.13 6.78
C VAL A 181 4.59 12.61 5.58
N LEU A 182 5.52 11.78 5.14
CA LEU A 182 6.18 11.89 3.84
C LEU A 182 5.65 10.78 2.93
N ILE A 183 5.19 11.13 1.73
CA ILE A 183 4.66 10.17 0.74
C ILE A 183 5.19 10.51 -0.66
N ASP A 184 5.56 9.49 -1.44
CA ASP A 184 5.70 9.59 -2.89
C ASP A 184 4.32 9.34 -3.53
N PRO A 185 3.66 10.34 -4.15
CA PRO A 185 2.32 10.18 -4.72
C PRO A 185 2.25 9.20 -5.91
N SER A 186 3.39 8.87 -6.53
CA SER A 186 3.48 7.87 -7.61
C SER A 186 3.53 6.42 -7.10
N LEU A 187 3.70 6.24 -5.78
CA LEU A 187 3.87 4.97 -5.09
C LEU A 187 5.08 4.14 -5.55
N GLN A 188 6.02 4.72 -6.31
CA GLN A 188 7.25 4.04 -6.73
C GLN A 188 8.35 4.06 -5.66
N GLN A 189 8.17 4.88 -4.62
CA GLN A 189 9.13 5.19 -3.56
C GLN A 189 10.45 5.81 -4.06
N THR A 190 10.36 6.65 -5.09
CA THR A 190 11.48 7.47 -5.59
C THR A 190 11.78 8.58 -4.59
N ALA A 191 13.03 8.69 -4.12
CA ALA A 191 13.38 9.59 -3.01
C ALA A 191 13.10 11.08 -3.30
N GLU A 192 13.28 11.48 -4.56
CA GLU A 192 13.07 12.82 -5.08
C GLU A 192 11.59 13.20 -5.23
N ASP A 193 10.68 12.22 -5.32
CA ASP A 193 9.24 12.41 -5.49
C ASP A 193 8.48 12.48 -4.14
N TYR A 194 9.17 12.25 -3.01
CA TYR A 194 8.54 12.35 -1.68
C TYR A 194 8.14 13.79 -1.33
N ARG A 195 6.90 13.94 -0.87
CA ARG A 195 6.28 15.20 -0.47
C ARG A 195 5.86 15.16 0.99
N LEU A 196 6.01 16.29 1.68
CA LEU A 196 5.41 16.49 2.99
C LEU A 196 3.89 16.63 2.84
N SER A 197 3.13 15.82 3.55
CA SER A 197 1.69 15.73 3.42
C SER A 197 1.01 15.51 4.76
N TYR A 198 -0.21 16.04 4.93
CA TYR A 198 -1.13 15.52 5.94
C TYR A 198 -1.94 14.38 5.33
N THR A 199 -1.90 13.22 5.97
CA THR A 199 -2.81 12.12 5.64
C THR A 199 -4.01 12.09 6.59
N LEU A 200 -5.19 11.83 6.03
CA LEU A 200 -6.47 11.72 6.75
C LEU A 200 -7.28 10.57 6.17
N THR A 201 -8.04 9.84 7.00
CA THR A 201 -9.06 8.90 6.51
C THR A 201 -10.44 9.52 6.66
N ILE A 202 -11.12 9.77 5.54
CA ILE A 202 -12.52 10.23 5.52
C ILE A 202 -13.43 9.02 5.29
N HIS A 203 -14.47 8.87 6.11
CA HIS A 203 -15.51 7.84 5.95
C HIS A 203 -16.87 8.52 5.85
N THR A 204 -17.48 8.48 4.67
CA THR A 204 -18.82 9.02 4.39
C THR A 204 -19.87 7.94 4.65
N LYS A 205 -21.10 8.34 4.99
CA LYS A 205 -22.24 7.44 5.16
C LYS A 205 -23.31 7.66 4.09
N ALA A 206 -23.50 8.91 3.66
CA ALA A 206 -24.50 9.31 2.68
C ALA A 206 -24.01 10.53 1.86
N PRO A 207 -24.37 10.66 0.56
CA PRO A 207 -25.30 9.82 -0.19
C PRO A 207 -24.74 8.44 -0.56
N VAL A 208 -23.43 8.31 -0.69
CA VAL A 208 -22.70 7.06 -0.87
C VAL A 208 -21.84 6.82 0.38
N GLU A 209 -21.66 5.56 0.76
CA GLU A 209 -20.70 5.18 1.80
C GLU A 209 -19.35 4.85 1.14
N GLU A 210 -18.37 5.69 1.39
CA GLU A 210 -17.00 5.55 0.92
C GLU A 210 -16.06 5.71 2.12
N ARG A 211 -14.94 4.97 2.14
CA ARG A 211 -13.86 5.19 3.10
C ARG A 211 -12.58 5.34 2.32
N LYS A 212 -11.94 6.51 2.39
CA LYS A 212 -10.73 6.81 1.61
C LYS A 212 -9.66 7.44 2.48
N GLN A 213 -8.41 7.14 2.17
CA GLN A 213 -7.25 7.85 2.71
C GLN A 213 -6.81 8.91 1.72
N LEU A 214 -6.76 10.16 2.18
CA LEU A 214 -6.31 11.31 1.39
C LEU A 214 -4.92 11.71 1.85
N PHE A 215 -4.16 12.31 0.95
CA PHE A 215 -2.87 12.93 1.19
C PHE A 215 -2.92 14.36 0.63
N ILE A 216 -2.98 15.35 1.52
CA ILE A 216 -3.01 16.77 1.19
C ILE A 216 -1.58 17.31 1.32
N ASP A 217 -1.04 17.97 0.29
CA ASP A 217 0.29 18.58 0.34
C ASP A 217 0.37 19.61 1.47
N ALA A 218 1.36 19.47 2.35
CA ALA A 218 1.47 20.28 3.55
C ALA A 218 2.05 21.70 3.30
N TYR A 219 2.43 22.01 2.05
CA TYR A 219 2.86 23.33 1.61
C TYR A 219 1.79 24.04 0.76
N THR A 220 1.15 23.34 -0.17
CA THR A 220 0.20 23.93 -1.15
C THR A 220 -1.27 23.69 -0.84
N GLY A 221 -1.60 22.67 -0.05
CA GLY A 221 -2.99 22.23 0.17
C GLY A 221 -3.60 21.42 -0.98
N GLU A 222 -2.81 21.07 -2.00
CA GLU A 222 -3.28 20.25 -3.13
C GLU A 222 -3.47 18.78 -2.71
N LEU A 223 -4.51 18.11 -3.23
CA LEU A 223 -4.64 16.66 -3.12
C LEU A 223 -3.57 15.97 -3.95
N LEU A 224 -2.62 15.31 -3.28
CA LEU A 224 -1.55 14.53 -3.90
C LEU A 224 -2.03 13.14 -4.32
N LEU A 225 -2.78 12.48 -3.44
CA LEU A 225 -3.20 11.09 -3.60
C LEU A 225 -4.51 10.81 -2.83
N LYS A 226 -5.36 9.95 -3.37
CA LYS A 226 -6.56 9.41 -2.72
C LYS A 226 -6.63 7.90 -2.94
N LEU A 227 -6.70 7.12 -1.86
CA LEU A 227 -6.72 5.66 -1.86
C LEU A 227 -8.02 5.14 -1.26
N GLU A 228 -8.63 4.13 -1.87
CA GLU A 228 -9.78 3.44 -1.27
C GLU A 228 -9.37 2.58 -0.07
N GLN A 229 -10.23 2.56 0.94
CA GLN A 229 -10.13 1.73 2.15
C GLN A 229 -11.42 0.96 2.47
N LEU A 230 -12.47 1.12 1.65
CA LEU A 230 -13.44 0.05 1.43
C LEU A 230 -12.96 -0.71 0.21
N PHE A 231 -12.54 -1.96 0.41
CA PHE A 231 -12.58 -2.95 -0.65
C PHE A 231 -13.96 -3.56 -0.54
N ASP A 232 -14.90 -3.17 -1.41
CA ASP A 232 -16.09 -4.00 -1.56
C ASP A 232 -15.73 -5.28 -2.32
N THR A 233 -16.38 -6.35 -1.90
CA THR A 233 -16.36 -7.64 -2.58
C THR A 233 -17.61 -7.68 -3.45
N GLY A 234 -17.58 -6.92 -4.55
CA GLY A 234 -18.66 -6.87 -5.54
C GLY A 234 -19.42 -5.53 -5.58
N HIS A 235 -19.39 -4.89 -6.74
CA HIS A 235 -20.31 -3.84 -7.17
C HIS A 235 -21.51 -4.43 -7.90
N SER A 236 -22.73 -3.97 -7.60
CA SER A 236 -23.93 -4.26 -8.40
C SER A 236 -23.84 -3.50 -9.74
N GLY A 237 -23.95 -4.24 -10.84
CA GLY A 237 -24.01 -3.75 -12.22
C GLY A 237 -25.28 -4.26 -12.91
N THR A 238 -25.58 -3.69 -14.08
CA THR A 238 -26.69 -4.17 -14.92
C THR A 238 -26.14 -4.68 -16.24
N ALA A 239 -26.59 -5.86 -16.66
CA ALA A 239 -26.19 -6.52 -17.88
C ALA A 239 -27.36 -6.74 -18.84
N GLU A 240 -27.20 -6.27 -20.09
CA GLU A 240 -28.11 -6.58 -21.19
C GLU A 240 -27.75 -7.94 -21.80
N THR A 241 -28.18 -9.01 -21.12
CA THR A 241 -27.87 -10.39 -21.53
C THR A 241 -28.53 -10.76 -22.87
N LYS A 242 -27.86 -11.62 -23.65
CA LYS A 242 -28.29 -12.04 -25.00
C LYS A 242 -29.64 -12.75 -24.99
N TYR A 243 -29.92 -13.54 -23.95
CA TYR A 243 -31.13 -14.38 -23.88
C TYR A 243 -32.07 -14.06 -22.71
N SER A 244 -31.56 -13.45 -21.64
CA SER A 244 -32.32 -13.26 -20.39
C SER A 244 -32.81 -11.81 -20.19
N GLY A 245 -32.45 -10.89 -21.09
CA GLY A 245 -32.72 -9.44 -21.02
C GLY A 245 -31.85 -8.72 -19.99
N ALA A 246 -32.22 -7.50 -19.61
CA ALA A 246 -31.58 -6.77 -18.52
C ALA A 246 -31.60 -7.59 -17.20
N ARG A 247 -30.42 -7.81 -16.61
CA ARG A 247 -30.23 -8.50 -15.32
C ARG A 247 -29.29 -7.72 -14.43
N GLU A 248 -29.49 -7.83 -13.13
CA GLU A 248 -28.51 -7.40 -12.15
C GLU A 248 -27.43 -8.48 -12.03
N ILE A 249 -26.15 -8.06 -11.98
CA ILE A 249 -24.98 -8.91 -11.79
C ILE A 249 -24.02 -8.27 -10.79
N MET A 250 -23.20 -9.08 -10.11
CA MET A 250 -22.09 -8.57 -9.31
C MET A 250 -20.80 -8.48 -10.15
N THR A 251 -19.94 -7.50 -9.86
CA THR A 251 -18.72 -7.20 -10.63
C THR A 251 -17.62 -6.63 -9.74
N ASP A 252 -16.38 -6.57 -10.21
CA ASP A 252 -15.24 -6.03 -9.44
C ASP A 252 -14.85 -4.66 -10.01
N SER A 253 -14.70 -3.66 -9.14
CA SER A 253 -14.24 -2.33 -9.52
C SER A 253 -12.76 -2.17 -9.22
N VAL A 254 -11.96 -2.13 -10.29
CA VAL A 254 -10.51 -1.91 -10.20
C VAL A 254 -10.13 -0.43 -10.30
N ALA A 255 -11.08 0.43 -10.67
CA ALA A 255 -11.03 1.89 -10.57
C ALA A 255 -12.45 2.48 -10.70
N ALA A 256 -12.62 3.75 -10.32
CA ALA A 256 -13.93 4.43 -10.28
C ALA A 256 -14.79 4.31 -11.57
N ASN A 257 -14.14 4.22 -12.73
CA ASN A 257 -14.78 3.99 -14.05
C ASN A 257 -14.14 2.77 -14.72
N ARG A 258 -13.97 1.66 -14.00
CA ARG A 258 -13.39 0.43 -14.54
C ARG A 258 -13.84 -0.81 -13.78
N PHE A 259 -14.79 -1.51 -14.36
CA PHE A 259 -15.42 -2.72 -13.84
C PHE A 259 -14.99 -3.94 -14.64
N ARG A 260 -15.08 -5.12 -14.03
CA ARG A 260 -14.85 -6.42 -14.69
C ARG A 260 -15.80 -7.50 -14.19
N LEU A 261 -16.07 -8.48 -15.05
CA LEU A 261 -16.93 -9.64 -14.75
C LEU A 261 -16.26 -10.65 -13.81
N ILE A 262 -15.92 -10.19 -12.61
CA ILE A 262 -15.38 -10.97 -11.49
C ILE A 262 -16.15 -10.55 -10.25
N GLU A 263 -16.63 -11.48 -9.45
CA GLU A 263 -17.24 -11.20 -8.15
C GLU A 263 -16.74 -12.18 -7.09
N THR A 264 -16.79 -11.77 -5.82
CA THR A 264 -16.26 -12.52 -4.66
C THR A 264 -17.27 -12.65 -3.52
N GLY A 265 -18.54 -12.31 -3.78
CA GLY A 265 -19.65 -12.50 -2.85
C GLY A 265 -20.17 -13.94 -2.81
N ARG A 266 -20.00 -14.70 -3.91
CA ARG A 266 -20.43 -16.11 -4.02
C ARG A 266 -19.26 -17.09 -3.99
N GLY A 267 -19.21 -17.91 -2.93
CA GLY A 267 -18.27 -19.03 -2.81
C GLY A 267 -16.81 -18.60 -2.87
N GLY A 268 -16.02 -19.26 -3.74
CA GLY A 268 -14.64 -18.88 -4.03
C GLY A 268 -14.50 -17.75 -5.06
N GLY A 269 -15.62 -17.21 -5.53
CA GLY A 269 -15.71 -16.22 -6.59
C GLY A 269 -16.37 -16.77 -7.87
N ILE A 270 -16.92 -15.85 -8.67
CA ILE A 270 -17.42 -16.13 -10.03
C ILE A 270 -16.67 -15.21 -10.98
N GLU A 271 -16.09 -15.77 -12.03
CA GLU A 271 -15.18 -15.06 -12.94
C GLU A 271 -15.59 -15.35 -14.38
N THR A 272 -15.60 -14.34 -15.27
CA THR A 272 -15.87 -14.53 -16.70
C THR A 272 -14.83 -13.81 -17.54
N TYR A 273 -14.15 -14.55 -18.40
CA TYR A 273 -13.05 -14.05 -19.23
C TYR A 273 -13.28 -14.26 -20.72
N ASP A 274 -12.72 -13.35 -21.52
CA ASP A 274 -12.60 -13.47 -22.96
C ASP A 274 -11.37 -14.33 -23.33
N LEU A 275 -11.53 -15.33 -24.19
CA LEU A 275 -10.40 -16.03 -24.82
C LEU A 275 -10.04 -15.51 -26.21
N ASN A 276 -10.82 -14.58 -26.77
CA ASN A 276 -10.59 -13.91 -28.05
C ASN A 276 -10.29 -14.91 -29.20
N THR A 277 -11.15 -15.90 -29.36
CA THR A 277 -11.02 -17.04 -30.29
C THR A 277 -9.84 -17.98 -30.04
N SER A 278 -9.15 -17.86 -28.91
CA SER A 278 -8.09 -18.78 -28.49
C SER A 278 -8.66 -20.06 -27.87
N SER A 279 -7.91 -21.16 -27.99
CA SER A 279 -8.16 -22.41 -27.26
C SER A 279 -7.15 -22.64 -26.12
N ASN A 280 -6.49 -21.58 -25.66
CA ASN A 280 -5.53 -21.62 -24.56
C ASN A 280 -5.92 -20.59 -23.49
N GLU A 281 -6.33 -21.09 -22.33
CA GLU A 281 -6.82 -20.32 -21.17
C GLU A 281 -5.77 -19.38 -20.55
N ASN A 282 -4.48 -19.56 -20.88
CA ASN A 282 -3.42 -18.62 -20.52
C ASN A 282 -3.50 -17.30 -21.30
N ASN A 283 -4.28 -17.24 -22.37
CA ASN A 283 -4.52 -16.01 -23.15
C ASN A 283 -5.78 -15.25 -22.72
N ARG A 284 -6.41 -15.66 -21.60
CA ARG A 284 -7.64 -15.04 -21.10
C ARG A 284 -7.46 -13.55 -20.80
N GLN A 285 -8.52 -12.77 -21.02
CA GLN A 285 -8.57 -11.34 -20.77
C GLN A 285 -9.83 -11.01 -19.96
N ASP A 286 -9.71 -10.04 -19.06
CA ASP A 286 -10.85 -9.48 -18.34
C ASP A 286 -11.77 -8.77 -19.35
N PHE A 287 -13.07 -9.03 -19.31
CA PHE A 287 -14.03 -8.08 -19.86
C PHE A 287 -13.98 -6.81 -19.01
N ILE A 288 -13.86 -5.64 -19.65
CA ILE A 288 -13.78 -4.34 -18.99
C ILE A 288 -14.96 -3.47 -19.43
N ASP A 289 -15.57 -2.79 -18.47
CA ASP A 289 -16.63 -1.80 -18.68
C ASP A 289 -16.34 -0.51 -17.88
N ASP A 290 -16.79 0.65 -18.37
CA ASP A 290 -16.45 1.96 -17.81
C ASP A 290 -17.52 2.51 -16.83
N ASP A 291 -18.77 2.02 -16.87
CA ASP A 291 -19.90 2.56 -16.06
C ASP A 291 -20.75 1.50 -15.34
N ASN A 292 -20.39 0.22 -15.50
CA ASN A 292 -21.05 -0.97 -14.96
C ASN A 292 -22.44 -1.27 -15.57
N TYR A 293 -22.75 -0.68 -16.73
CA TYR A 293 -23.93 -0.98 -17.53
C TYR A 293 -23.53 -1.76 -18.80
N TRP A 294 -23.34 -3.07 -18.61
CA TRP A 294 -22.85 -4.04 -19.58
C TRP A 294 -23.82 -4.23 -20.75
N ASN A 295 -23.75 -3.29 -21.69
CA ASN A 295 -24.55 -3.24 -22.92
C ASN A 295 -23.72 -3.65 -24.15
N ASN A 296 -22.73 -4.52 -23.94
CA ASN A 296 -21.64 -4.88 -24.85
C ASN A 296 -22.05 -5.70 -26.10
N VAL A 297 -23.27 -5.49 -26.59
CA VAL A 297 -23.80 -6.06 -27.84
C VAL A 297 -23.03 -5.51 -29.04
N ASN A 298 -22.13 -6.33 -29.58
CA ASN A 298 -21.18 -5.89 -30.60
C ASN A 298 -20.90 -6.98 -31.67
N ALA A 299 -19.95 -6.73 -32.57
CA ALA A 299 -19.62 -7.65 -33.67
C ALA A 299 -18.88 -8.92 -33.19
N GLN A 300 -18.28 -8.87 -32.00
CA GLN A 300 -17.59 -9.96 -31.31
C GLN A 300 -18.58 -10.85 -30.53
N GLN A 301 -19.79 -10.34 -30.29
CA GLN A 301 -20.88 -10.95 -29.50
C GLN A 301 -20.55 -11.06 -28.00
N ASP A 302 -19.91 -10.03 -27.45
CA ASP A 302 -19.47 -9.99 -26.05
C ASP A 302 -20.64 -10.03 -25.04
N GLU A 303 -21.88 -9.79 -25.48
CA GLU A 303 -23.07 -10.00 -24.66
C GLU A 303 -23.25 -11.46 -24.20
N ALA A 304 -22.57 -12.42 -24.86
CA ALA A 304 -22.50 -13.80 -24.38
C ALA A 304 -21.75 -13.95 -23.04
N ALA A 305 -20.83 -13.03 -22.71
CA ALA A 305 -20.14 -13.02 -21.41
C ALA A 305 -21.10 -12.75 -20.26
N THR A 306 -22.09 -11.89 -20.48
CA THR A 306 -23.04 -11.51 -19.44
C THR A 306 -24.06 -12.61 -19.12
N ASP A 307 -24.53 -13.37 -20.12
CA ASP A 307 -25.32 -14.60 -19.88
C ASP A 307 -24.49 -15.66 -19.13
N ALA A 308 -23.20 -15.80 -19.45
CA ALA A 308 -22.32 -16.76 -18.76
C ALA A 308 -22.10 -16.37 -17.30
N HIS A 309 -21.84 -15.09 -17.03
CA HIS A 309 -21.62 -14.57 -15.67
C HIS A 309 -22.90 -14.68 -14.82
N TRP A 310 -24.01 -14.11 -15.29
CA TRP A 310 -25.30 -14.19 -14.59
C TRP A 310 -25.81 -15.63 -14.44
N GLY A 311 -25.58 -16.48 -15.45
CA GLY A 311 -25.92 -17.89 -15.40
C GLY A 311 -25.15 -18.64 -14.31
N ALA A 312 -23.88 -18.30 -14.07
CA ALA A 312 -23.08 -18.86 -12.99
C ALA A 312 -23.57 -18.36 -11.61
N GLU A 313 -23.85 -17.07 -11.46
CA GLU A 313 -24.46 -16.49 -10.23
C GLU A 313 -25.75 -17.22 -9.85
N MET A 314 -26.70 -17.31 -10.79
CA MET A 314 -27.98 -17.97 -10.56
C MET A 314 -27.85 -19.48 -10.30
N THR A 315 -26.83 -20.12 -10.88
CA THR A 315 -26.54 -21.54 -10.63
C THR A 315 -26.01 -21.74 -9.21
N PHE A 316 -25.08 -20.90 -8.75
CA PHE A 316 -24.58 -20.91 -7.38
C PHE A 316 -25.72 -20.69 -6.38
N ASP A 317 -26.51 -19.63 -6.58
CA ASP A 317 -27.64 -19.28 -5.72
C ASP A 317 -28.69 -20.41 -5.66
N TYR A 318 -28.94 -21.09 -6.78
CA TYR A 318 -29.84 -22.24 -6.82
C TYR A 318 -29.33 -23.42 -5.98
N PHE A 319 -28.05 -23.80 -6.09
CA PHE A 319 -27.50 -24.91 -5.31
C PHE A 319 -27.43 -24.59 -3.82
N ASP A 320 -27.00 -23.38 -3.45
CA ASP A 320 -26.88 -22.98 -2.05
C ASP A 320 -28.27 -22.83 -1.40
N GLN A 321 -29.20 -22.10 -2.02
CA GLN A 321 -30.50 -21.78 -1.42
C GLN A 321 -31.52 -22.92 -1.48
N VAL A 322 -31.52 -23.74 -2.54
CA VAL A 322 -32.52 -24.82 -2.72
C VAL A 322 -32.04 -26.14 -2.16
N HIS A 323 -30.74 -26.44 -2.25
CA HIS A 323 -30.17 -27.73 -1.85
C HIS A 323 -29.28 -27.67 -0.61
N ASN A 324 -29.02 -26.48 -0.05
CA ASN A 324 -28.05 -26.26 1.03
C ASN A 324 -26.68 -26.86 0.65
N TYR A 325 -26.26 -26.61 -0.59
CA TYR A 325 -25.05 -27.16 -1.19
C TYR A 325 -24.25 -26.03 -1.84
N THR A 326 -23.13 -25.66 -1.22
CA THR A 326 -22.41 -24.44 -1.58
C THR A 326 -21.52 -24.66 -2.80
N GLY A 327 -21.77 -23.92 -3.89
CA GLY A 327 -21.08 -24.10 -5.17
C GLY A 327 -21.46 -25.42 -5.86
N ILE A 328 -20.53 -25.99 -6.63
CA ILE A 328 -20.75 -27.27 -7.35
C ILE A 328 -19.93 -28.44 -6.76
N ASP A 329 -19.03 -28.17 -5.83
CA ASP A 329 -18.19 -29.14 -5.13
C ASP A 329 -18.54 -29.30 -3.63
N GLY A 330 -19.27 -28.33 -3.04
CA GLY A 330 -19.58 -28.28 -1.61
C GLY A 330 -18.48 -27.62 -0.75
N GLU A 331 -17.37 -27.19 -1.35
CA GLU A 331 -16.20 -26.63 -0.63
C GLU A 331 -15.82 -25.21 -1.10
N ASN A 332 -16.74 -24.50 -1.77
CA ASN A 332 -16.56 -23.15 -2.33
C ASN A 332 -15.60 -23.06 -3.53
N MET A 333 -15.55 -24.06 -4.42
CA MET A 333 -14.78 -23.90 -5.67
C MET A 333 -15.25 -22.68 -6.49
N PRO A 334 -14.33 -21.85 -7.03
CA PRO A 334 -14.68 -20.73 -7.90
C PRO A 334 -15.30 -21.21 -9.22
N LEU A 335 -16.31 -20.46 -9.68
CA LEU A 335 -17.00 -20.71 -10.95
C LEU A 335 -16.41 -19.80 -12.04
N ILE A 336 -15.37 -20.29 -12.71
CA ILE A 336 -14.72 -19.56 -13.80
C ILE A 336 -15.38 -19.95 -15.14
N SER A 337 -15.69 -18.95 -15.97
CA SER A 337 -16.28 -19.10 -17.30
C SER A 337 -15.35 -18.52 -18.36
N TYR A 338 -15.16 -19.28 -19.44
CA TYR A 338 -14.42 -18.85 -20.62
C TYR A 338 -15.37 -18.73 -21.81
N VAL A 339 -15.56 -17.51 -22.33
CA VAL A 339 -16.30 -17.27 -23.57
C VAL A 339 -15.34 -17.04 -24.73
N HIS A 340 -15.89 -17.03 -25.96
CA HIS A 340 -15.12 -16.93 -27.21
C HIS A 340 -13.99 -17.97 -27.34
N TYR A 341 -14.22 -19.19 -26.80
CA TYR A 341 -13.29 -20.31 -26.92
C TYR A 341 -13.18 -20.80 -28.37
N SER A 342 -11.97 -20.77 -28.93
CA SER A 342 -11.64 -21.23 -30.28
C SER A 342 -12.42 -20.51 -31.40
N SER A 343 -12.31 -21.01 -32.64
CA SER A 343 -13.03 -20.48 -33.81
C SER A 343 -14.09 -21.47 -34.30
N ASN A 344 -15.33 -20.99 -34.48
CA ASN A 344 -16.49 -21.80 -34.90
C ASN A 344 -16.75 -23.04 -34.02
N TRP A 345 -16.47 -22.94 -32.71
CA TRP A 345 -16.74 -24.01 -31.76
C TRP A 345 -18.23 -24.00 -31.37
N VAL A 346 -18.95 -25.05 -31.77
CA VAL A 346 -20.41 -25.17 -31.56
C VAL A 346 -20.68 -26.16 -30.42
N ASN A 347 -20.23 -25.83 -29.21
CA ASN A 347 -20.49 -26.61 -28.00
C ASN A 347 -20.30 -25.74 -26.73
N ALA A 348 -20.58 -26.33 -25.57
CA ALA A 348 -20.12 -25.87 -24.25
C ALA A 348 -19.64 -27.09 -23.45
N GLN A 349 -18.68 -26.93 -22.53
CA GLN A 349 -18.13 -28.05 -21.76
C GLN A 349 -17.66 -27.63 -20.37
N TRP A 350 -17.71 -28.57 -19.43
CA TRP A 350 -17.01 -28.51 -18.14
C TRP A 350 -15.75 -29.40 -18.24
N THR A 351 -14.58 -28.86 -17.88
CA THR A 351 -13.27 -29.53 -18.05
C THR A 351 -12.92 -30.49 -16.91
N GLY A 352 -13.64 -30.45 -15.78
CA GLY A 352 -13.47 -31.39 -14.66
C GLY A 352 -12.61 -30.88 -13.50
N GLY A 353 -11.97 -29.73 -13.65
CA GLY A 353 -11.12 -29.07 -12.64
C GLY A 353 -10.27 -27.96 -13.26
N TRP A 354 -9.72 -27.09 -12.41
CA TRP A 354 -8.79 -26.00 -12.76
C TRP A 354 -7.33 -26.46 -12.65
#